data_AF-A0A937A750-F1
#
_entry.id   AF-A0A937A750-F1
#
_cell.length_a   1.000
_cell.length_b   1.000
_cell.length_c   1.000
_cell.angle_alpha   90.00
_cell.angle_beta   90.00
_cell.angle_gamma   90.00
#
_symmetry.space_group_name_H-M   'P 1'
#
loop_
_entity.id
_entity.type
_entity.pdbx_description
1 polymer ?
#
loop_
_entity_poly.entity_id
_entity_poly.type
_entity_poly.pdbx_seq_one_letter_code
_entity_poly.pdbx_strand_id
1 'polypeptide(L)'
;MKKRGNFGVFFGVVLCLLLITSCEQPDGEAEFINTNDKKDFVQDDIFIEENEFELTKPVLRLSYDPNLTEEEASTRFNEAIVAYKQKNATQNKGLSTEWFFRIATLTGAQSNNDTDGQVRASVYFNTDKGSHASKNIILDYPSIDERELGQWDYYLFKTFLPGEAVKWVQISSSAIRLQGTDEWFVKQFHTYMVAQDQTAPANGATNIYTFPNIFLYSPCATCWDSYQKRGGYGKLKF
;
A
#
# COMPACT_ATOMS: atom_id res chain seq x y z
N MET A 1 -60.11 49.81 40.05
CA MET A 1 -60.45 48.42 40.43
C MET A 1 -59.26 47.56 39.97
N LYS A 2 -58.25 47.14 40.75
CA LYS A 2 -58.09 46.39 42.03
C LYS A 2 -58.59 44.93 42.02
N LYS A 3 -57.63 43.98 41.93
CA LYS A 3 -57.34 42.79 42.78
C LYS A 3 -56.07 42.10 42.20
N ARG A 4 -54.87 42.02 42.82
CA ARG A 4 -54.36 41.36 44.07
C ARG A 4 -54.66 39.84 44.10
N GLY A 5 -53.72 38.93 44.42
CA GLY A 5 -52.54 39.01 45.30
C GLY A 5 -51.33 38.13 44.84
N ASN A 6 -50.08 38.40 45.26
CA ASN A 6 -49.42 38.19 46.58
C ASN A 6 -49.15 36.69 46.87
N PHE A 7 -48.04 36.19 47.46
CA PHE A 7 -46.79 36.74 48.03
C PHE A 7 -45.98 35.56 48.61
N GLY A 8 -44.64 35.69 48.74
CA GLY A 8 -43.76 34.84 49.56
C GLY A 8 -42.61 34.22 48.74
N VAL A 9 -41.44 34.85 48.52
CA VAL A 9 -40.38 35.44 49.38
C VAL A 9 -39.58 34.41 50.19
N PHE A 10 -38.24 34.58 50.10
CA PHE A 10 -37.06 33.99 50.80
C PHE A 10 -36.22 33.09 49.89
N PHE A 11 -35.10 33.48 49.25
CA PHE A 11 -33.97 34.39 49.55
C PHE A 11 -33.05 33.94 50.71
N GLY A 12 -31.76 33.71 50.42
CA GLY A 12 -30.66 33.52 51.37
C GLY A 12 -29.81 32.26 51.08
N VAL A 13 -28.81 32.25 50.19
CA VAL A 13 -27.47 32.87 50.25
C VAL A 13 -26.55 32.20 51.30
N VAL A 14 -25.30 31.96 50.88
CA VAL A 14 -24.05 31.79 51.66
C VAL A 14 -23.64 30.31 51.86
N LEU A 15 -22.73 29.72 51.06
CA LEU A 15 -21.29 30.00 50.91
C LEU A 15 -20.47 29.43 52.09
N CYS A 16 -19.30 28.86 51.75
CA CYS A 16 -18.18 28.47 52.61
C CYS A 16 -18.36 27.14 53.36
N LEU A 17 -17.36 26.29 53.57
CA LEU A 17 -16.00 26.06 53.08
C LEU A 17 -15.51 24.95 54.03
N LEU A 18 -14.66 24.04 53.54
CA LEU A 18 -13.81 23.13 54.31
C LEU A 18 -14.53 21.98 55.05
N LEU A 19 -14.19 20.74 54.68
CA LEU A 19 -13.48 19.84 55.59
C LEU A 19 -12.70 18.80 54.77
N ILE A 20 -11.39 18.91 54.91
CA ILE A 20 -10.35 18.00 54.44
C ILE A 20 -10.35 16.80 55.38
N THR A 21 -10.36 15.57 54.86
CA THR A 21 -9.77 14.43 55.58
C THR A 21 -8.99 13.56 54.61
N SER A 22 -7.67 13.67 54.75
CA SER A 22 -6.63 12.75 54.30
C SER A 22 -6.71 11.40 55.03
N CYS A 23 -6.41 10.32 54.32
CA CYS A 23 -5.80 9.05 54.76
C CYS A 23 -5.78 8.13 53.53
N GLU A 24 -4.76 7.38 53.16
CA GLU A 24 -3.36 7.25 53.54
C GLU A 24 -2.77 6.33 52.44
N GLN A 25 -1.52 6.54 52.06
CA GLN A 25 -0.76 5.65 51.16
C GLN A 25 -0.43 4.34 51.90
N PRO A 26 -0.22 3.23 51.18
CA PRO A 26 0.97 2.46 51.50
C PRO A 26 1.90 2.37 50.29
N ASP A 27 3.14 2.76 50.56
CA ASP A 27 4.31 2.51 49.76
C ASP A 27 4.56 1.01 49.58
N GLY A 28 5.09 0.61 48.42
CA GLY A 28 5.53 -0.76 48.20
C GLY A 28 5.98 -1.06 46.77
N GLU A 29 7.20 -0.65 46.47
CA GLU A 29 8.12 -1.24 45.48
C GLU A 29 7.86 -0.98 43.99
N ALA A 30 8.65 -0.04 43.45
CA ALA A 30 8.95 0.08 42.04
C ALA A 30 9.89 -1.06 41.61
N GLU A 31 9.37 -2.06 40.90
CA GLU A 31 10.21 -2.91 40.06
C GLU A 31 10.47 -2.20 38.72
N PHE A 32 11.70 -1.69 38.58
CA PHE A 32 12.32 -1.46 37.29
C PHE A 32 12.45 -2.81 36.57
N ILE A 33 11.56 -3.12 35.62
CA ILE A 33 11.84 -4.17 34.65
C ILE A 33 12.64 -3.57 33.49
N ASN A 34 13.91 -3.93 33.54
CA ASN A 34 14.97 -3.70 32.60
C ASN A 34 14.59 -4.16 31.18
N THR A 35 14.79 -3.29 30.20
CA THR A 35 14.85 -3.60 28.77
C THR A 35 15.94 -4.64 28.49
N ASN A 36 15.53 -5.90 28.30
CA ASN A 36 16.03 -6.82 27.28
C ASN A 36 15.48 -8.21 27.58
N ASP A 37 14.43 -8.63 26.87
CA ASP A 37 14.32 -10.01 26.40
C ASP A 37 13.44 -10.06 25.15
N LYS A 38 14.02 -10.61 24.09
CA LYS A 38 13.34 -11.01 22.85
C LYS A 38 12.60 -12.33 23.09
N LYS A 39 11.55 -12.55 22.27
CA LYS A 39 10.72 -13.77 22.05
C LYS A 39 9.35 -13.67 22.72
N ASP A 40 8.20 -13.85 22.10
CA ASP A 40 7.83 -14.31 20.75
C ASP A 40 6.50 -13.63 20.40
N PHE A 41 6.40 -12.99 19.23
CA PHE A 41 5.09 -12.57 18.72
C PHE A 41 4.42 -13.81 18.12
N VAL A 42 3.53 -14.44 18.89
CA VAL A 42 2.50 -15.32 18.35
C VAL A 42 1.50 -14.42 17.64
N GLN A 43 1.55 -14.44 16.31
CA GLN A 43 0.53 -13.82 15.48
C GLN A 43 -0.66 -14.78 15.47
N ASP A 44 -1.71 -14.45 16.21
CA ASP A 44 -2.99 -15.15 16.07
C ASP A 44 -3.46 -14.99 14.61
N ASP A 45 -3.67 -16.11 13.93
CA ASP A 45 -4.25 -16.19 12.59
C ASP A 45 -5.71 -15.72 12.64
N ILE A 46 -5.90 -14.40 12.61
CA ILE A 46 -7.19 -13.83 12.24
C ILE A 46 -7.34 -14.08 10.73
N PHE A 47 -8.14 -15.10 10.39
CA PHE A 47 -8.71 -15.25 9.05
C PHE A 47 -9.61 -14.04 8.78
N ILE A 48 -9.01 -12.98 8.24
CA ILE A 48 -9.76 -11.88 7.65
C ILE A 48 -10.20 -12.38 6.27
N GLU A 49 -11.51 -12.53 6.07
CA GLU A 49 -12.07 -12.80 4.74
C GLU A 49 -11.51 -11.77 3.74
N GLU A 50 -10.97 -12.23 2.59
CA GLU A 50 -10.36 -11.36 1.56
C GLU A 50 -11.33 -10.28 1.01
N ASN A 51 -12.61 -10.33 1.38
CA ASN A 51 -13.70 -9.48 0.89
C ASN A 51 -13.73 -8.05 1.49
N GLU A 52 -12.95 -7.75 2.53
CA GLU A 52 -12.91 -6.41 3.16
C GLU A 52 -11.73 -5.52 2.73
N PHE A 53 -10.84 -5.99 1.85
CA PHE A 53 -9.75 -5.15 1.33
C PHE A 53 -10.16 -4.46 0.03
N GLU A 54 -10.05 -3.13 -0.02
CA GLU A 54 -10.23 -2.37 -1.27
C GLU A 54 -9.31 -2.92 -2.36
N LEU A 55 -9.92 -3.46 -3.43
CA LEU A 55 -9.21 -3.96 -4.60
C LEU A 55 -8.53 -2.81 -5.33
N THR A 56 -7.21 -2.78 -5.30
CA THR A 56 -6.43 -1.79 -6.04
C THR A 56 -6.28 -2.23 -7.50
N LYS A 57 -6.69 -1.38 -8.44
CA LYS A 57 -6.61 -1.62 -9.90
C LYS A 57 -5.61 -0.66 -10.57
N PRO A 58 -4.96 -1.06 -11.67
CA PRO A 58 -4.06 -0.17 -12.39
C PRO A 58 -4.85 0.98 -13.04
N VAL A 59 -4.27 2.18 -13.03
CA VAL A 59 -4.80 3.35 -13.74
C VAL A 59 -4.33 3.40 -15.20
N LEU A 60 -3.22 2.72 -15.50
CA LEU A 60 -2.71 2.48 -16.84
C LEU A 60 -2.03 1.10 -16.83
N ARG A 61 -2.24 0.34 -17.90
CA ARG A 61 -1.59 -0.95 -18.10
C ARG A 61 -1.38 -1.20 -19.58
N LEU A 62 -0.21 -1.72 -19.92
CA LEU A 62 0.16 -2.11 -21.27
C LEU A 62 1.06 -3.34 -21.23
N SER A 63 0.87 -4.20 -22.23
CA SER A 63 1.73 -5.37 -22.45
C SER A 63 2.38 -5.25 -23.82
N TYR A 64 3.62 -5.72 -23.90
CA TYR A 64 4.50 -5.45 -25.03
C TYR A 64 5.06 -6.72 -25.64
N ASP A 65 5.20 -6.70 -26.97
CA ASP A 65 5.72 -7.81 -27.76
C ASP A 65 7.05 -8.37 -27.19
N PRO A 66 7.22 -9.71 -27.14
CA PRO A 66 8.43 -10.35 -26.61
C PRO A 66 9.74 -9.97 -27.31
N ASN A 67 9.67 -9.43 -28.53
CA ASN A 67 10.84 -8.97 -29.28
C ASN A 67 11.34 -7.60 -28.82
N LEU A 68 10.58 -6.87 -27.99
CA LEU A 68 11.05 -5.60 -27.44
C LEU A 68 12.01 -5.84 -26.27
N THR A 69 13.08 -5.04 -26.25
CA THR A 69 13.93 -4.93 -25.08
C THR A 69 13.18 -4.25 -23.92
N GLU A 70 13.68 -4.42 -22.70
CA GLU A 70 13.15 -3.72 -21.53
C GLU A 70 13.17 -2.20 -21.73
N GLU A 71 14.25 -1.66 -22.31
CA GLU A 71 14.40 -0.22 -22.54
C GLU A 71 13.34 0.32 -23.52
N GLU A 72 13.07 -0.41 -24.61
CA GLU A 72 12.04 -0.03 -25.58
C GLU A 72 10.63 -0.11 -24.98
N ALA A 73 10.32 -1.20 -24.28
CA ALA A 73 9.03 -1.38 -23.62
C ALA A 73 8.79 -0.31 -22.54
N SER A 74 9.81 -0.04 -21.71
CA SER A 74 9.79 1.00 -20.67
C SER A 74 9.64 2.39 -21.27
N THR A 75 10.31 2.69 -22.39
CA THR A 75 10.18 3.96 -23.11
C THR A 75 8.77 4.18 -23.62
N ARG A 76 8.18 3.17 -24.28
CA ARG A 76 6.78 3.24 -24.75
C ARG A 76 5.80 3.38 -23.58
N PHE A 77 6.08 2.74 -22.45
CA PHE A 77 5.25 2.89 -21.25
C PHE A 77 5.33 4.29 -20.66
N ASN A 78 6.53 4.89 -20.63
CA ASN A 78 6.72 6.28 -20.21
C ASN A 78 5.91 7.25 -21.07
N GLU A 79 5.89 7.06 -22.39
CA GLU A 79 5.07 7.86 -23.31
C GLU A 79 3.57 7.71 -23.00
N ALA A 80 3.11 6.49 -22.74
CA ALA A 80 1.72 6.23 -22.36
C ALA A 80 1.35 6.88 -21.02
N ILE A 81 2.26 6.92 -20.04
CA ILE A 81 2.06 7.63 -18.77
C ILE A 81 1.92 9.14 -19.01
N VAL A 82 2.77 9.72 -19.86
CA VAL A 82 2.68 11.14 -20.22
C VAL A 82 1.32 11.44 -20.85
N ALA A 83 0.88 10.62 -21.81
CA ALA A 83 -0.43 10.75 -22.45
C ALA A 83 -1.59 10.59 -21.44
N TYR A 84 -1.49 9.61 -20.54
CA TYR A 84 -2.45 9.42 -19.46
C TYR A 84 -2.55 10.67 -18.56
N LYS A 85 -1.42 11.25 -18.14
CA LYS A 85 -1.38 12.45 -17.30
C LYS A 85 -1.93 13.68 -18.03
N GLN A 86 -1.65 13.83 -19.33
CA GLN A 86 -2.21 14.92 -20.15
C GLN A 86 -3.73 14.82 -20.25
N LYS A 87 -4.26 13.61 -20.47
CA LYS A 87 -5.71 13.36 -20.54
C LYS A 87 -6.41 13.54 -19.20
N ASN A 88 -5.75 13.20 -18.09
CA ASN A 88 -6.30 13.18 -16.74
C ASN A 88 -5.74 14.30 -15.86
N ALA A 89 -5.39 15.44 -16.44
CA ALA A 89 -4.87 16.59 -15.70
C ALA A 89 -5.97 17.22 -14.80
N THR A 90 -6.27 16.61 -13.64
CA THR A 90 -7.23 17.12 -12.64
C THR A 90 -6.57 17.95 -11.53
N GLN A 91 -7.38 18.81 -10.90
CA GLN A 91 -7.08 20.10 -10.25
C GLN A 91 -6.30 20.08 -8.92
N ASN A 92 -5.88 18.93 -8.38
CA ASN A 92 -5.15 18.86 -7.10
C ASN A 92 -3.64 19.05 -7.29
N LYS A 93 -3.25 20.20 -7.82
CA LYS A 93 -1.84 20.59 -7.92
C LYS A 93 -1.33 20.94 -6.52
N GLY A 94 -0.51 20.07 -5.93
CA GLY A 94 0.42 20.49 -4.87
C GLY A 94 0.32 19.81 -3.51
N LEU A 95 -0.51 18.78 -3.33
CA LEU A 95 -0.49 18.00 -2.09
C LEU A 95 -0.03 16.56 -2.38
N SER A 96 1.02 16.11 -1.69
CA SER A 96 1.54 14.74 -1.71
C SER A 96 0.68 13.76 -0.91
N THR A 97 -0.63 13.87 -1.11
CA THR A 97 -1.63 12.97 -0.49
C THR A 97 -1.83 11.70 -1.32
N GLU A 98 -1.53 11.77 -2.63
CA GLU A 98 -1.54 10.65 -3.55
C GLU A 98 -0.16 10.48 -4.21
N TRP A 99 0.21 9.25 -4.54
CA TRP A 99 1.42 8.95 -5.32
C TRP A 99 1.21 7.79 -6.27
N PHE A 100 2.02 7.78 -7.32
CA PHE A 100 2.03 6.75 -8.34
C PHE A 100 3.22 5.81 -8.15
N PHE A 101 2.97 4.53 -8.38
CA PHE A 101 4.01 3.50 -8.43
C PHE A 101 3.76 2.55 -9.60
N ARG A 102 4.81 1.87 -10.03
CA ARG A 102 4.77 0.93 -11.14
C ARG A 102 5.06 -0.48 -10.66
N ILE A 103 4.46 -1.44 -11.34
CA ILE A 103 4.88 -2.83 -11.36
C ILE A 103 5.22 -3.18 -12.80
N ALA A 104 6.32 -3.90 -13.00
CA ALA A 104 6.64 -4.50 -14.30
C ALA A 104 7.02 -5.97 -14.12
N THR A 105 6.59 -6.81 -15.04
CA THR A 105 6.88 -8.25 -15.04
C THR A 105 7.41 -8.68 -16.41
N LEU A 106 8.34 -9.63 -16.40
CA LEU A 106 8.78 -10.33 -17.60
C LEU A 106 8.50 -11.82 -17.41
N THR A 107 7.69 -12.39 -18.29
CA THR A 107 7.48 -13.83 -18.38
C THR A 107 8.67 -14.50 -19.08
N GLY A 108 9.00 -15.73 -18.72
CA GLY A 108 10.02 -16.50 -19.45
C GLY A 108 9.61 -16.81 -20.89
N ALA A 109 10.57 -16.95 -21.80
CA ALA A 109 10.30 -17.14 -23.23
C ALA A 109 10.24 -18.63 -23.68
N GLN A 110 10.39 -19.58 -22.75
CA GLN A 110 10.31 -21.01 -23.06
C GLN A 110 8.86 -21.49 -23.00
N SER A 111 8.49 -22.52 -23.76
CA SER A 111 7.12 -23.04 -23.77
C SER A 111 6.61 -23.40 -22.37
N ASN A 112 5.31 -23.12 -22.11
CA ASN A 112 4.61 -23.33 -20.83
C ASN A 112 5.15 -22.46 -19.68
N ASN A 113 5.69 -21.29 -20.00
CA ASN A 113 6.11 -20.30 -19.00
C ASN A 113 5.06 -19.21 -18.78
N ASP A 114 4.10 -19.08 -19.70
CA ASP A 114 2.95 -18.18 -19.68
C ASP A 114 1.87 -18.62 -18.70
N THR A 115 0.91 -17.75 -18.41
CA THR A 115 -0.20 -18.06 -17.49
C THR A 115 -1.45 -17.25 -17.80
N ASP A 116 -2.60 -17.91 -17.72
CA ASP A 116 -3.94 -17.33 -17.67
C ASP A 116 -4.47 -17.22 -16.22
N GLY A 117 -3.68 -17.69 -15.25
CA GLY A 117 -4.02 -17.75 -13.85
C GLY A 117 -4.20 -16.38 -13.21
N GLN A 118 -4.89 -16.37 -12.07
CA GLN A 118 -5.17 -15.14 -11.34
C GLN A 118 -3.91 -14.63 -10.65
N VAL A 119 -3.44 -13.43 -11.00
CA VAL A 119 -2.24 -12.82 -10.43
C VAL A 119 -2.59 -11.61 -9.58
N ARG A 120 -2.08 -11.60 -8.35
CA ARG A 120 -2.14 -10.45 -7.45
C ARG A 120 -0.77 -9.99 -7.04
N ALA A 121 -0.66 -8.72 -6.70
CA ALA A 121 0.52 -8.15 -6.09
C ALA A 121 0.21 -7.48 -4.75
N SER A 122 1.26 -7.18 -3.99
CA SER A 122 1.19 -6.32 -2.81
C SER A 122 2.46 -5.49 -2.72
N VAL A 123 2.31 -4.20 -2.44
CA VAL A 123 3.44 -3.28 -2.28
C VAL A 123 3.32 -2.58 -0.94
N TYR A 124 4.41 -2.63 -0.17
CA TYR A 124 4.51 -2.03 1.14
C TYR A 124 5.41 -0.81 1.06
N PHE A 125 5.01 0.25 1.75
CA PHE A 125 5.67 1.54 1.74
C PHE A 125 6.03 1.96 3.17
N ASN A 126 7.17 2.60 3.32
CA ASN A 126 7.49 3.41 4.48
C ASN A 126 7.42 4.88 4.07
N THR A 127 6.91 5.72 4.96
CA THR A 127 6.78 7.17 4.77
C THR A 127 7.23 7.92 6.02
N ASP A 128 7.28 9.25 5.99
CA ASP A 128 7.44 10.06 7.20
C ASP A 128 6.23 10.02 8.15
N LYS A 129 5.12 9.42 7.72
CA LYS A 129 3.87 9.27 8.46
C LYS A 129 3.62 7.87 9.00
N GLY A 130 4.48 6.91 8.64
CA GLY A 130 4.35 5.51 9.03
C GLY A 130 4.35 4.57 7.83
N SER A 131 3.94 3.33 8.07
CA SER A 131 3.87 2.30 7.03
C SER A 131 2.51 2.28 6.36
N HIS A 132 2.50 2.12 5.04
CA HIS A 132 1.31 1.97 4.21
C HIS A 132 1.43 0.71 3.34
N ALA A 133 0.32 0.10 2.96
CA ALA A 133 0.34 -1.06 2.09
C ALA A 133 -0.78 -0.98 1.05
N SER A 134 -0.43 -1.18 -0.22
CA SER A 134 -1.37 -1.51 -1.26
C SER A 134 -1.41 -3.04 -1.38
N LYS A 135 -2.42 -3.67 -0.78
CA LYS A 135 -2.62 -5.12 -0.80
C LYS A 135 -3.63 -5.50 -1.86
N ASN A 136 -3.64 -6.79 -2.23
CA ASN A 136 -4.62 -7.37 -3.16
C ASN A 136 -4.74 -6.59 -4.49
N ILE A 137 -3.59 -6.12 -4.99
CA ILE A 137 -3.50 -5.42 -6.27
C ILE A 137 -3.80 -6.45 -7.36
N ILE A 138 -4.84 -6.23 -8.15
CA ILE A 138 -5.18 -7.11 -9.28
C ILE A 138 -4.28 -6.73 -10.45
N LEU A 139 -3.56 -7.71 -11.00
CA LEU A 139 -2.83 -7.53 -12.25
C LEU A 139 -3.67 -7.97 -13.47
N ASP A 140 -4.60 -8.90 -13.30
CA ASP A 140 -5.36 -9.48 -14.41
C ASP A 140 -6.22 -8.50 -15.20
N TYR A 141 -6.40 -8.77 -16.50
CA TYR A 141 -7.47 -8.21 -17.29
C TYR A 141 -8.16 -9.23 -18.19
N PRO A 142 -9.50 -9.19 -18.28
CA PRO A 142 -10.22 -10.07 -19.20
C PRO A 142 -10.05 -9.76 -20.70
N SER A 143 -9.40 -8.65 -21.10
CA SER A 143 -9.43 -8.20 -22.50
C SER A 143 -8.06 -7.87 -23.10
N ILE A 144 -6.97 -8.27 -22.45
CA ILE A 144 -5.59 -8.15 -22.94
C ILE A 144 -4.92 -9.48 -22.61
N ASP A 145 -4.22 -10.07 -23.58
CA ASP A 145 -3.35 -11.22 -23.36
C ASP A 145 -2.09 -10.70 -22.65
N GLU A 146 -1.95 -11.07 -21.38
CA GLU A 146 -0.89 -10.61 -20.46
C GLU A 146 -0.13 -11.80 -19.94
N ARG A 147 1.17 -11.62 -19.68
CA ARG A 147 2.08 -12.64 -19.19
C ARG A 147 2.28 -13.79 -20.19
N GLU A 148 2.17 -13.49 -21.47
CA GLU A 148 2.55 -14.37 -22.57
C GLU A 148 4.06 -14.62 -22.62
N LEU A 149 4.47 -15.63 -23.39
CA LEU A 149 5.86 -16.05 -23.51
C LEU A 149 6.81 -14.90 -23.86
N GLY A 150 7.73 -14.58 -22.94
CA GLY A 150 8.73 -13.53 -23.14
C GLY A 150 8.19 -12.09 -23.11
N GLN A 151 6.90 -11.91 -22.78
CA GLN A 151 6.23 -10.62 -22.79
C GLN A 151 6.63 -9.75 -21.59
N TRP A 152 6.70 -8.44 -21.83
CA TRP A 152 6.76 -7.45 -20.76
C TRP A 152 5.37 -6.88 -20.48
N ASP A 153 4.94 -6.95 -19.22
CA ASP A 153 3.72 -6.31 -18.75
C ASP A 153 4.06 -5.17 -17.79
N TYR A 154 3.47 -4.01 -18.02
CA TYR A 154 3.68 -2.81 -17.23
C TYR A 154 2.36 -2.27 -16.68
N TYR A 155 2.38 -1.90 -15.41
CA TYR A 155 1.22 -1.46 -14.65
C TYR A 155 1.57 -0.17 -13.89
N LEU A 156 0.73 0.86 -14.01
CA LEU A 156 0.79 2.08 -13.20
C LEU A 156 -0.37 2.05 -12.23
N PHE A 157 -0.09 2.28 -10.95
CA PHE A 157 -1.07 2.36 -9.89
C PHE A 157 -1.04 3.73 -9.24
N LYS A 158 -2.18 4.13 -8.68
CA LYS A 158 -2.31 5.28 -7.80
C LYS A 158 -2.70 4.80 -6.42
N THR A 159 -2.01 5.28 -5.39
CA THR A 159 -2.36 5.05 -3.99
C THR A 159 -2.28 6.36 -3.22
N PHE A 160 -2.81 6.38 -2.00
CA PHE A 160 -2.88 7.58 -1.18
C PHE A 160 -2.84 7.23 0.31
N LEU A 161 -2.48 8.22 1.14
CA LEU A 161 -2.66 8.18 2.58
C LEU A 161 -3.80 9.17 2.92
N PRO A 162 -5.00 8.70 3.29
CA PRO A 162 -6.17 9.57 3.46
C PRO A 162 -5.89 10.72 4.44
N GLY A 163 -6.10 11.96 3.98
CA GLY A 163 -5.95 13.16 4.81
C GLY A 163 -4.50 13.56 5.14
N GLU A 164 -3.50 12.86 4.62
CA GLU A 164 -2.10 13.06 5.01
C GLU A 164 -1.18 13.27 3.81
N ALA A 165 -0.52 14.44 3.76
CA ALA A 165 0.55 14.69 2.83
C ALA A 165 1.87 14.11 3.35
N VAL A 166 2.56 13.31 2.54
CA VAL A 166 3.84 12.67 2.87
C VAL A 166 5.02 13.47 2.30
N LYS A 167 6.12 13.57 3.03
CA LYS A 167 7.38 14.21 2.57
C LYS A 167 8.26 13.23 1.80
N TRP A 168 8.18 11.95 2.12
CA TRP A 168 8.91 10.92 1.38
C TRP A 168 8.18 9.59 1.42
N VAL A 169 8.42 8.78 0.38
CA VAL A 169 7.95 7.40 0.26
C VAL A 169 9.12 6.51 -0.13
N GLN A 170 9.19 5.33 0.49
CA GLN A 170 10.12 4.26 0.16
C GLN A 170 9.34 2.97 -0.02
N ILE A 171 9.53 2.26 -1.12
CA ILE A 171 9.05 0.89 -1.23
C ILE A 171 9.88 0.02 -0.29
N SER A 172 9.25 -0.60 0.70
CA SER A 172 9.91 -1.42 1.71
C SER A 172 9.85 -2.91 1.36
N SER A 173 8.79 -3.35 0.69
CA SER A 173 8.64 -4.72 0.20
C SER A 173 7.67 -4.75 -0.98
N SER A 174 7.86 -5.74 -1.86
CA SER A 174 6.92 -6.07 -2.92
C SER A 174 6.75 -7.59 -3.00
N ALA A 175 5.53 -8.04 -3.28
CA ALA A 175 5.19 -9.43 -3.47
C ALA A 175 4.30 -9.60 -4.69
N ILE A 176 4.45 -10.74 -5.36
CA ILE A 176 3.60 -11.20 -6.45
C ILE A 176 3.15 -12.62 -6.14
N ARG A 177 1.90 -12.93 -6.46
CA ARG A 177 1.28 -14.22 -6.16
C ARG A 177 0.38 -14.69 -7.28
N LEU A 178 0.40 -15.98 -7.55
CA LEU A 178 -0.41 -16.68 -8.55
C LEU A 178 -1.36 -17.63 -7.83
N GLN A 179 -2.62 -17.66 -8.25
CA GLN A 179 -3.60 -18.62 -7.75
C GLN A 179 -3.74 -19.81 -8.69
N GLY A 180 -3.82 -21.01 -8.10
CA GLY A 180 -4.23 -22.21 -8.82
C GLY A 180 -3.09 -23.03 -9.37
N THR A 181 -3.45 -23.97 -10.24
CA THR A 181 -2.56 -25.00 -10.79
C THR A 181 -1.95 -24.62 -12.14
N ASP A 182 -2.31 -23.45 -12.68
CA ASP A 182 -1.65 -22.90 -13.85
C ASP A 182 -0.28 -22.37 -13.43
N GLU A 183 0.77 -22.79 -14.10
CA GLU A 183 2.15 -22.47 -13.72
C GLU A 183 2.57 -21.16 -14.39
N TRP A 184 3.36 -20.34 -13.71
CA TRP A 184 3.91 -19.13 -14.33
C TRP A 184 5.39 -18.96 -14.05
N PHE A 185 6.21 -18.84 -15.09
CA PHE A 185 7.62 -18.56 -14.94
C PHE A 185 7.90 -17.05 -14.90
N VAL A 186 8.07 -16.52 -13.70
CA VAL A 186 8.42 -15.12 -13.47
C VAL A 186 9.93 -14.95 -13.64
N LYS A 187 10.35 -14.37 -14.77
CA LYS A 187 11.76 -14.08 -15.05
C LYS A 187 12.20 -12.80 -14.34
N GLN A 188 11.38 -11.75 -14.43
CA GLN A 188 11.63 -10.47 -13.75
C GLN A 188 10.37 -9.96 -13.06
N PHE A 189 10.56 -9.32 -11.91
CA PHE A 189 9.53 -8.62 -11.17
C PHE A 189 10.10 -7.33 -10.60
N HIS A 190 9.54 -6.22 -11.02
CA HIS A 190 10.04 -4.89 -10.69
C HIS A 190 8.92 -4.09 -10.04
N THR A 191 9.27 -3.35 -9.00
CA THR A 191 8.34 -2.40 -8.38
C THR A 191 9.11 -1.12 -8.10
N TYR A 192 8.63 0.00 -8.61
CA TYR A 192 9.39 1.23 -8.53
C TYR A 192 8.52 2.48 -8.61
N MET A 193 9.06 3.58 -8.11
CA MET A 193 8.46 4.90 -8.14
C MET A 193 9.51 5.89 -8.61
N VAL A 194 9.15 6.74 -9.57
CA VAL A 194 10.01 7.80 -10.09
C VAL A 194 9.29 9.14 -10.02
N ALA A 195 10.07 10.21 -9.90
CA ALA A 195 9.55 11.57 -9.75
C ALA A 195 8.69 12.04 -10.93
N GLN A 196 9.03 11.59 -12.15
CA GLN A 196 8.36 11.98 -13.39
C GLN A 196 6.89 11.54 -13.44
N ASP A 197 6.53 10.48 -12.71
CA ASP A 197 5.17 9.95 -12.68
C ASP A 197 4.26 10.77 -11.78
N GLN A 198 4.81 11.47 -10.80
CA GLN A 198 4.03 12.13 -9.76
C GLN A 198 3.31 13.38 -10.24
N THR A 199 2.21 13.72 -9.59
CA THR A 199 1.42 14.93 -9.84
C THR A 199 1.86 16.11 -8.96
N ALA A 200 2.36 15.83 -7.76
CA ALA A 200 3.06 16.80 -6.93
C ALA A 200 4.55 16.88 -7.35
N PRO A 201 5.21 18.05 -7.16
CA PRO A 201 6.66 18.14 -7.32
C PRO A 201 7.34 17.04 -6.52
N ALA A 202 8.31 16.37 -7.13
CA ALA A 202 9.03 15.30 -6.48
C ALA A 202 10.46 15.18 -7.03
N ASN A 203 11.34 14.54 -6.27
CA ASN A 203 12.67 14.14 -6.70
C ASN A 203 13.05 12.77 -6.15
N GLY A 204 14.12 12.19 -6.73
CA GLY A 204 14.58 10.87 -6.38
C GLY A 204 13.69 9.76 -6.95
N ALA A 205 13.90 8.56 -6.43
CA ALA A 205 13.19 7.35 -6.82
C ALA A 205 13.29 6.33 -5.69
N THR A 206 12.39 5.36 -5.68
CA THR A 206 12.52 4.15 -4.86
C THR A 206 12.19 2.93 -5.71
N ASN A 207 12.89 1.82 -5.51
CA ASN A 207 12.71 0.62 -6.31
C ASN A 207 13.07 -0.68 -5.58
N ILE A 208 12.49 -1.75 -6.11
CA ILE A 208 12.85 -3.15 -5.91
C ILE A 208 12.90 -3.76 -7.31
N TYR A 209 14.12 -3.94 -7.84
CA TYR A 209 14.36 -4.68 -9.07
C TYR A 209 14.77 -6.12 -8.72
N THR A 210 14.02 -7.10 -9.22
CA THR A 210 14.26 -8.52 -8.94
C THR A 210 14.22 -9.37 -10.20
N PHE A 211 15.03 -10.42 -10.16
CA PHE A 211 15.17 -11.43 -11.21
C PHE A 211 14.90 -12.80 -10.57
N PRO A 212 13.65 -13.08 -10.15
CA PRO A 212 13.35 -14.27 -9.37
C PRO A 212 13.73 -15.56 -10.09
N ASN A 213 13.45 -15.67 -11.39
CA ASN A 213 13.70 -16.89 -12.19
C ASN A 213 13.08 -18.14 -11.53
N ILE A 214 11.80 -18.05 -11.20
CA ILE A 214 11.04 -19.10 -10.49
C ILE A 214 9.74 -19.41 -11.24
N PHE A 215 9.24 -20.63 -11.05
CA PHE A 215 7.84 -20.93 -11.26
C PHE A 215 7.04 -20.55 -10.02
N LEU A 216 5.94 -19.83 -10.21
CA LEU A 216 4.87 -19.76 -9.24
C LEU A 216 3.84 -20.83 -9.60
N TYR A 217 3.48 -21.67 -8.63
CA TYR A 217 2.55 -22.78 -8.82
C TYR A 217 1.94 -23.22 -7.49
N SER A 218 0.64 -23.49 -7.49
CA SER A 218 -0.04 -24.09 -6.35
C SER A 218 -0.68 -25.43 -6.71
N PRO A 219 -0.62 -26.46 -5.83
CA PRO A 219 -1.21 -27.77 -6.11
C PRO A 219 -2.74 -27.79 -5.99
N CYS A 220 -3.37 -26.68 -5.62
CA CYS A 220 -4.82 -26.56 -5.42
C CYS A 220 -5.36 -25.33 -6.14
N ALA A 221 -6.54 -25.45 -6.74
CA ALA A 221 -7.14 -24.42 -7.61
C ALA A 221 -7.36 -23.06 -6.93
N THR A 222 -7.49 -23.04 -5.60
CA THR A 222 -7.75 -21.81 -4.81
C THR A 222 -6.53 -21.35 -4.00
N CYS A 223 -5.45 -22.12 -4.01
CA CYS A 223 -4.24 -21.84 -3.24
C CYS A 223 -3.40 -20.79 -3.95
N TRP A 224 -2.70 -19.97 -3.18
CA TRP A 224 -1.78 -18.96 -3.68
C TRP A 224 -0.35 -19.41 -3.46
N ASP A 225 0.46 -19.34 -4.52
CA ASP A 225 1.92 -19.36 -4.40
C ASP A 225 2.46 -17.95 -4.59
N SER A 226 3.59 -17.62 -3.94
CA SER A 226 4.06 -16.25 -3.88
C SER A 226 5.57 -16.09 -3.85
N TYR A 227 6.02 -15.02 -4.49
CA TYR A 227 7.36 -14.50 -4.35
C TYR A 227 7.33 -13.15 -3.67
N GLN A 228 8.22 -12.95 -2.71
CA GLN A 228 8.36 -11.69 -1.99
C GLN A 228 9.82 -11.24 -1.95
N LYS A 229 10.03 -9.94 -2.17
CA LYS A 229 11.27 -9.25 -1.88
C LYS A 229 11.06 -8.16 -0.83
N ARG A 230 11.98 -8.10 0.13
CA ARG A 230 12.08 -7.05 1.15
C ARG A 230 13.33 -6.20 0.92
N GLY A 231 13.27 -4.94 1.37
CA GLY A 231 14.38 -3.99 1.34
C GLY A 231 14.51 -3.29 -0.01
N GLY A 232 13.64 -2.32 -0.28
CA GLY A 232 13.79 -1.45 -1.44
C GLY A 232 14.83 -0.35 -1.24
N TYR A 233 15.40 0.10 -2.35
CA TYR A 233 16.42 1.13 -2.42
C TYR A 233 15.80 2.50 -2.66
N GLY A 234 16.50 3.55 -2.22
CA GLY A 234 16.13 4.93 -2.47
C GLY A 234 14.90 5.42 -1.71
N LYS A 235 14.59 6.71 -1.89
CA LYS A 235 13.37 7.37 -1.41
C LYS A 235 12.91 8.34 -2.48
N LEU A 236 11.63 8.31 -2.79
CA LEU A 236 10.97 9.40 -3.49
C LEU A 236 10.66 10.50 -2.47
N LYS A 237 10.97 11.75 -2.79
CA LYS A 237 10.70 12.91 -1.91
C LYS A 237 9.74 13.86 -2.62
N PHE A 238 8.72 14.33 -1.91
CA PHE A 238 7.77 15.34 -2.37
C PHE A 238 8.15 16.72 -1.84
#